data_AF-A0ABC9SPL2-F1
#
_entry.id   AF-A0ABC9SPL2-F1
#
_cell.length_a   1.000
_cell.length_b   1.000
_cell.length_c   1.000
_cell.angle_alpha   90.00
_cell.angle_beta   90.00
_cell.angle_gamma   90.00
#
_symmetry.space_group_name_H-M   'P 1'
#
loop_
_entity.id
_entity.type
_entity.pdbx_description
1 polymer ?
#
loop_
_entity_poly.entity_id
_entity_poly.type
_entity_poly.pdbx_seq_one_letter_code
_entity_poly.pdbx_strand_id
1 'polypeptide(L)'
;RLTGINIYVSNTPEEIVPMEQIHDFYSLRWQIEIIFKTWKSLFQIHHWQTIKKERLECHVYGRLIAIFICSSTMFKMRQLLLQKHKRELSEYKAIGMIQDYLSLLYQAIQRNTQDLTKILIRLFDLLQKNGRKSHRYEKKTIFDIMGVVYEYNGFGKQKKAA
;
A
#
# COMPACT_ATOMS: atom_id res chain seq x y z
N ARG A 1 -6.53 31.46 12.61
CA ARG A 1 -5.34 30.73 12.10
C ARG A 1 -4.76 29.97 13.27
N LEU A 2 -5.00 28.66 13.36
CA LEU A 2 -4.34 27.83 14.37
C LEU A 2 -2.83 27.87 14.10
N THR A 3 -2.07 28.23 15.12
CA THR A 3 -0.61 28.34 15.16
C THR A 3 0.04 27.07 14.62
N GLY A 4 1.05 27.19 13.76
CA GLY A 4 1.79 26.08 13.12
C GLY A 4 2.68 25.28 14.08
N ILE A 5 2.20 25.01 15.28
CA ILE A 5 2.88 24.24 16.31
C ILE A 5 2.29 22.83 16.30
N ASN A 6 3.11 21.83 16.00
CA ASN A 6 2.75 20.42 16.15
C ASN A 6 3.29 19.94 17.50
N ILE A 7 2.40 19.49 18.39
CA ILE A 7 2.75 18.91 19.68
C ILE A 7 2.58 17.40 19.59
N TYR A 8 3.62 16.65 19.93
CA TYR A 8 3.61 15.19 19.96
C TYR A 8 3.67 14.73 21.42
N VAL A 9 2.75 13.83 21.78
CA VAL A 9 2.74 13.17 23.09
C VAL A 9 2.92 11.68 22.84
N SER A 10 3.93 11.07 23.46
CA SER A 10 4.29 9.67 23.28
C SER A 10 4.59 9.02 24.63
N ASN A 11 4.23 7.75 24.77
CA ASN A 11 4.64 6.88 25.88
C ASN A 11 5.91 6.07 25.56
N THR A 12 6.46 6.23 24.35
CA THR A 12 7.70 5.58 23.93
C THR A 12 8.89 6.29 24.59
N PRO A 13 9.80 5.54 25.24
CA PRO A 13 10.98 6.12 25.87
C PRO A 13 12.00 6.57 24.81
N GLU A 14 12.82 7.56 25.15
CA GLU A 14 13.73 8.25 24.23
C GLU A 14 14.83 7.32 23.68
N GLU A 15 15.19 6.27 24.42
CA GLU A 15 16.17 5.26 23.99
C GLU A 15 15.67 4.45 22.78
N ILE A 16 14.34 4.31 22.62
CA ILE A 16 13.74 3.56 21.50
C ILE A 16 13.49 4.50 20.31
N VAL A 17 12.93 5.69 20.56
CA VAL A 17 12.68 6.68 19.52
C VAL A 17 13.20 8.04 19.98
N PRO A 18 14.34 8.50 19.44
CA PRO A 18 14.87 9.82 19.72
C PRO A 18 13.86 10.92 19.35
N MET A 19 13.83 12.01 20.11
CA MET A 19 12.87 13.11 19.87
C MET A 19 12.93 13.67 18.44
N GLU A 20 14.12 13.69 17.84
CA GLU A 20 14.34 14.14 16.44
C GLU A 20 13.58 13.30 15.40
N GLN A 21 13.28 12.03 15.70
CA GLN A 21 12.61 11.11 14.78
C GLN A 21 11.11 10.98 15.03
N ILE A 22 10.59 11.49 16.15
CA ILE A 22 9.16 11.37 16.52
C ILE A 22 8.26 11.92 15.40
N HIS A 23 8.63 13.05 14.80
CA HIS A 23 7.89 13.63 13.68
C HIS A 23 7.80 12.65 12.49
N ASP A 24 8.92 12.03 12.12
CA ASP A 24 8.99 11.11 10.99
C ASP A 24 8.15 9.85 11.25
N PHE A 25 8.24 9.27 12.45
CA PHE A 25 7.39 8.15 12.84
C PHE A 25 5.90 8.52 12.85
N TYR A 26 5.54 9.69 13.41
CA TYR A 26 4.15 10.14 13.41
C TYR A 26 3.63 10.39 12.00
N SER A 27 4.49 10.77 11.05
CA SER A 27 4.11 10.92 9.64
C SER A 27 3.62 9.60 9.01
N LEU A 28 4.06 8.44 9.53
CA LEU A 28 3.57 7.12 9.09
C LEU A 28 2.08 6.91 9.39
N ARG A 29 1.48 7.68 10.31
CA ARG A 29 0.02 7.67 10.54
C ARG A 29 -0.75 7.86 9.22
N TRP A 30 -0.21 8.65 8.27
CA TRP A 30 -0.82 8.85 6.96
C TRP A 30 -1.04 7.55 6.17
N GLN A 31 -0.33 6.45 6.49
CA GLN A 31 -0.55 5.15 5.84
C GLN A 31 -1.98 4.65 6.01
N ILE A 32 -2.60 4.87 7.18
CA ILE A 32 -3.99 4.47 7.37
C ILE A 32 -4.93 5.27 6.46
N GLU A 33 -4.62 6.55 6.21
CA GLU A 33 -5.39 7.38 5.29
C GLU A 33 -5.24 6.91 3.84
N ILE A 34 -4.04 6.49 3.43
CA ILE A 34 -3.81 5.89 2.10
C ILE A 34 -4.63 4.60 1.96
N ILE A 35 -4.64 3.74 2.99
CA ILE A 35 -5.42 2.50 2.98
C ILE A 35 -6.91 2.81 2.83
N PHE A 36 -7.47 3.68 3.68
CA PHE A 36 -8.88 4.04 3.60
C PHE A 36 -9.24 4.76 2.29
N LYS A 37 -8.37 5.63 1.78
CA LYS A 37 -8.55 6.27 0.48
C LYS A 37 -8.60 5.24 -0.64
N THR A 38 -7.73 4.24 -0.58
CA THR A 38 -7.72 3.13 -1.53
C THR A 38 -9.03 2.34 -1.46
N TRP A 39 -9.51 2.00 -0.26
CA TRP A 39 -10.78 1.27 -0.08
C TRP A 39 -11.99 2.06 -0.59
N LYS A 40 -12.05 3.36 -0.29
CA LYS A 40 -13.12 4.24 -0.77
C LYS A 40 -13.09 4.39 -2.29
N SER A 41 -11.92 4.61 -2.88
CA SER A 41 -11.80 4.90 -4.32
C SER A 41 -11.93 3.65 -5.19
N LEU A 42 -11.34 2.53 -4.79
CA LEU A 42 -11.27 1.33 -5.62
C LEU A 42 -12.43 0.35 -5.34
N PHE A 43 -12.86 0.24 -4.08
CA PHE A 43 -13.92 -0.70 -3.68
C PHE A 43 -15.24 -0.02 -3.34
N GLN A 44 -15.29 1.32 -3.40
CA GLN A 44 -16.51 2.11 -3.21
C GLN A 44 -17.24 1.78 -1.90
N ILE A 45 -16.50 1.44 -0.84
CA ILE A 45 -17.07 0.94 0.44
C ILE A 45 -18.01 1.95 1.10
N HIS A 46 -17.82 3.24 0.83
CA HIS A 46 -18.63 4.34 1.36
C HIS A 46 -19.96 4.54 0.60
N HIS A 47 -20.08 3.98 -0.60
CA HIS A 47 -21.29 4.07 -1.40
C HIS A 47 -22.24 2.94 -1.03
N TRP A 48 -23.40 3.30 -0.48
CA TRP A 48 -24.45 2.35 -0.10
C TRP A 48 -25.74 2.68 -0.84
N GLN A 49 -26.52 1.64 -1.14
CA GLN A 49 -27.85 1.78 -1.72
C GLN A 49 -28.88 1.54 -0.63
N THR A 50 -30.03 2.20 -0.71
CA THR A 50 -31.19 1.95 0.15
C THR A 50 -31.83 0.62 -0.26
N ILE A 51 -31.35 -0.47 0.35
CA ILE A 51 -31.83 -1.85 0.15
C ILE A 51 -32.12 -2.50 1.50
N LYS A 52 -32.75 -3.69 1.48
CA LYS A 52 -32.97 -4.49 2.70
C LYS A 52 -31.66 -4.74 3.44
N LYS A 53 -31.72 -4.74 4.78
CA LYS A 53 -30.56 -4.88 5.66
C LYS A 53 -29.70 -6.09 5.32
N GLU A 54 -30.31 -7.24 5.05
CA GLU A 54 -29.61 -8.49 4.77
C GLU A 54 -28.80 -8.42 3.47
N ARG A 55 -29.35 -7.74 2.45
CA ARG A 55 -28.64 -7.51 1.19
C ARG A 55 -27.49 -6.53 1.37
N LEU A 56 -27.71 -5.48 2.16
CA LEU A 56 -26.66 -4.51 2.48
C LEU A 56 -25.49 -5.19 3.20
N GLU A 57 -25.78 -6.00 4.22
CA GLU A 57 -24.78 -6.78 4.95
C GLU A 57 -24.00 -7.71 4.01
N CYS A 58 -24.68 -8.46 3.15
CA CYS A 58 -24.03 -9.31 2.15
C CYS A 58 -23.09 -8.52 1.22
N HIS A 59 -23.53 -7.35 0.74
CA HIS A 59 -22.68 -6.48 -0.09
C HIS A 59 -21.46 -5.94 0.66
N VAL A 60 -21.63 -5.54 1.92
CA VAL A 60 -20.53 -5.07 2.77
C VAL A 60 -19.52 -6.20 2.99
N TYR A 61 -19.97 -7.39 3.39
CA TYR A 61 -19.08 -8.54 3.57
C TYR A 61 -18.35 -8.92 2.28
N GLY A 62 -19.04 -8.96 1.15
CA GLY A 62 -18.42 -9.24 -0.15
C GLY A 62 -17.31 -8.23 -0.49
N ARG A 63 -17.54 -6.93 -0.25
CA ARG A 63 -16.51 -5.90 -0.43
C ARG A 63 -15.34 -6.05 0.53
N LEU A 64 -15.60 -6.37 1.80
CA LEU A 64 -14.54 -6.60 2.80
C LEU A 64 -13.68 -7.81 2.43
N ILE A 65 -14.27 -8.89 1.95
CA ILE A 65 -13.54 -10.07 1.47
C ILE A 65 -12.66 -9.70 0.26
N ALA A 66 -13.21 -8.97 -0.72
CA ALA A 66 -12.43 -8.52 -1.88
C ALA A 66 -11.25 -7.63 -1.47
N ILE A 67 -11.48 -6.67 -0.57
CA ILE A 67 -10.44 -5.81 0.01
C ILE A 67 -9.36 -6.65 0.69
N PHE A 68 -9.76 -7.65 1.48
CA PHE A 68 -8.84 -8.53 2.20
C PHE A 68 -7.96 -9.33 1.23
N ILE A 69 -8.54 -9.93 0.20
CA ILE A 69 -7.80 -10.69 -0.83
C ILE A 69 -6.83 -9.78 -1.60
N CYS A 70 -7.29 -8.61 -2.06
CA CYS A 70 -6.42 -7.67 -2.77
C CYS A 70 -5.28 -7.15 -1.89
N SER A 71 -5.57 -6.81 -0.63
CA SER A 71 -4.59 -6.25 0.30
C SER A 71 -3.55 -7.30 0.69
N SER A 72 -3.98 -8.51 1.04
CA SER A 72 -3.06 -9.62 1.37
C SER A 72 -2.14 -9.97 0.19
N THR A 73 -2.70 -10.04 -1.03
CA THR A 73 -1.91 -10.24 -2.25
C THR A 73 -0.93 -9.10 -2.46
N MET A 74 -1.35 -7.84 -2.31
CA MET A 74 -0.48 -6.67 -2.45
C MET A 74 0.70 -6.71 -1.47
N PHE A 75 0.43 -6.98 -0.19
CA PHE A 75 1.49 -7.08 0.83
C PHE A 75 2.49 -8.19 0.49
N LYS A 76 2.03 -9.35 0.03
CA LYS A 76 2.92 -10.44 -0.36
C LYS A 76 3.75 -10.10 -1.59
N MET A 77 3.13 -9.51 -2.62
CA MET A 77 3.83 -9.08 -3.84
C MET A 77 4.87 -7.99 -3.54
N ARG A 78 4.54 -7.03 -2.68
CA ARG A 78 5.49 -6.00 -2.20
C ARG A 78 6.69 -6.64 -1.50
N GLN A 79 6.47 -7.59 -0.60
CA GLN A 79 7.55 -8.29 0.10
C GLN A 79 8.47 -9.01 -0.91
N LEU A 80 7.90 -9.73 -1.87
CA LEU A 80 8.66 -10.45 -2.90
C LEU A 80 9.45 -9.50 -3.81
N LEU A 81 8.86 -8.38 -4.22
CA LEU A 81 9.53 -7.37 -5.04
C LEU A 81 10.67 -6.67 -4.29
N LEU A 82 10.49 -6.41 -2.99
CA LEU A 82 11.54 -5.86 -2.15
C LEU A 82 12.71 -6.86 -2.01
N GLN A 83 12.42 -8.15 -1.81
CA GLN A 83 13.45 -9.18 -1.68
C GLN A 83 14.24 -9.40 -2.98
N LYS A 84 13.54 -9.53 -4.11
CA LYS A 84 14.16 -9.89 -5.41
C LYS A 84 14.75 -8.70 -6.16
N HIS A 85 14.10 -7.55 -6.11
CA HIS A 85 14.44 -6.39 -6.95
C HIS A 85 14.70 -5.14 -6.14
N LYS A 86 14.62 -5.20 -4.80
CA LYS A 86 14.82 -4.03 -3.94
C LYS A 86 13.90 -2.87 -4.34
N ARG A 87 12.65 -3.12 -4.74
CA ARG A 87 11.72 -2.07 -5.19
C ARG A 87 10.58 -1.84 -4.21
N GLU A 88 10.25 -0.56 -4.00
CA GLU A 88 9.03 -0.16 -3.29
C GLU A 88 7.84 -0.13 -4.26
N LEU A 89 6.82 -0.92 -3.93
CA LEU A 89 5.55 -0.99 -4.65
C LEU A 89 4.59 0.07 -4.11
N SER A 90 3.79 0.75 -4.93
CA SER A 90 2.73 1.66 -4.48
C SER A 90 1.49 0.89 -4.06
N GLU A 91 0.97 1.16 -2.85
CA GLU A 91 -0.24 0.54 -2.31
C GLU A 91 -1.43 0.72 -3.26
N TYR A 92 -1.73 1.96 -3.63
CA TYR A 92 -2.89 2.31 -4.44
C TYR A 92 -2.85 1.67 -5.83
N LYS A 93 -1.71 1.83 -6.54
CA LYS A 93 -1.55 1.28 -7.90
C LYS A 93 -1.61 -0.25 -7.89
N ALA A 94 -0.95 -0.88 -6.93
CA ALA A 94 -0.89 -2.33 -6.85
C ALA A 94 -2.26 -2.93 -6.55
N ILE A 95 -2.99 -2.37 -5.58
CA ILE A 95 -4.34 -2.85 -5.27
C ILE A 95 -5.26 -2.70 -6.47
N GLY A 96 -5.19 -1.60 -7.22
CA GLY A 96 -5.95 -1.44 -8.47
C GLY A 96 -5.63 -2.52 -9.50
N MET A 97 -4.35 -2.75 -9.78
CA MET A 97 -3.93 -3.81 -10.71
C MET A 97 -4.34 -5.21 -10.25
N ILE A 98 -4.31 -5.49 -8.94
CA ILE A 98 -4.74 -6.78 -8.39
C ILE A 98 -6.26 -6.93 -8.48
N GLN A 99 -7.01 -5.84 -8.26
CA GLN A 99 -8.47 -5.82 -8.37
C GLN A 99 -8.92 -6.23 -9.78
N ASP A 100 -8.24 -5.74 -10.82
CA ASP A 100 -8.51 -6.12 -12.21
C ASP A 100 -8.30 -7.63 -12.46
N TYR A 101 -7.46 -8.28 -11.66
CA TYR A 101 -7.16 -9.71 -11.74
C TYR A 101 -8.06 -10.58 -10.86
N LEU A 102 -8.95 -10.02 -10.04
CA LEU A 102 -9.76 -10.82 -9.08
C LEU A 102 -10.61 -11.89 -9.76
N SER A 103 -11.25 -11.56 -10.89
CA SER A 103 -12.08 -12.51 -11.64
C SER A 103 -11.25 -13.66 -12.21
N LEU A 104 -10.06 -13.36 -12.75
CA LEU A 104 -9.13 -14.36 -13.26
C LEU A 104 -8.58 -15.25 -12.14
N LEU A 105 -8.24 -14.67 -10.99
CA LEU A 105 -7.80 -15.43 -9.82
C LEU A 105 -8.90 -16.37 -9.32
N TYR A 106 -10.14 -15.90 -9.24
CA TYR A 106 -11.29 -16.72 -8.85
C TYR A 106 -11.49 -17.91 -9.79
N GLN A 107 -11.47 -17.68 -11.11
CA GLN A 107 -11.57 -18.76 -12.10
C GLN A 107 -10.41 -19.74 -12.01
N ALA A 108 -9.20 -19.26 -11.77
CA ALA A 108 -8.01 -20.10 -11.67
C ALA A 108 -8.03 -21.01 -10.44
N ILE A 109 -8.50 -20.49 -9.30
CA ILE A 109 -8.68 -21.27 -8.06
C ILE A 109 -9.62 -22.45 -8.28
N GLN A 110 -10.68 -22.28 -9.09
CA GLN A 110 -11.64 -23.35 -9.38
C GLN A 110 -11.12 -24.42 -10.35
N ARG A 111 -10.11 -24.11 -11.18
CA ARG A 111 -9.62 -25.01 -12.22
C ARG A 111 -8.44 -25.85 -11.75
N ASN A 112 -7.29 -25.21 -11.54
CA ASN A 112 -6.04 -25.92 -11.20
C ASN A 112 -4.99 -24.94 -10.63
N THR A 113 -4.11 -25.46 -9.78
CA THR A 113 -2.98 -24.74 -9.15
C THR A 113 -1.96 -24.22 -10.17
N GLN A 114 -1.77 -24.91 -11.30
CA GLN A 114 -0.85 -24.48 -12.35
C GLN A 114 -1.30 -23.18 -13.03
N ASP A 115 -2.58 -23.06 -13.34
CA ASP A 115 -3.12 -21.85 -13.98
C ASP A 115 -3.11 -20.67 -13.01
N LEU A 116 -3.41 -20.92 -11.74
CA LEU A 116 -3.26 -19.92 -10.69
C LEU A 116 -1.81 -19.41 -10.61
N THR A 117 -0.84 -20.31 -10.65
CA THR A 117 0.59 -19.94 -10.61
C THR A 117 0.97 -19.08 -11.81
N LYS A 118 0.53 -19.44 -13.03
CA LYS A 118 0.78 -18.64 -14.25
C LYS A 118 0.21 -17.23 -14.12
N ILE A 119 -1.02 -17.09 -13.61
CA ILE A 119 -1.67 -15.79 -13.42
C ILE A 119 -0.93 -14.96 -12.37
N LEU A 120 -0.53 -15.58 -11.25
CA LEU A 120 0.22 -14.88 -10.20
C LEU A 120 1.60 -14.41 -10.69
N ILE A 121 2.30 -15.20 -11.50
CA ILE A 121 3.58 -14.79 -12.12
C ILE A 121 3.34 -13.60 -13.06
N ARG A 122 2.34 -13.67 -13.93
CA ARG A 122 2.00 -12.55 -14.83
C ARG A 122 1.66 -11.28 -14.06
N LEU A 123 0.89 -11.41 -12.98
CA LEU A 123 0.55 -10.31 -12.10
C LEU A 123 1.80 -9.71 -11.44
N PHE A 124 2.74 -10.56 -10.98
CA PHE A 124 4.00 -10.12 -10.41
C PHE A 124 4.82 -9.30 -11.41
N ASP A 125 4.98 -9.77 -12.64
CA ASP A 125 5.72 -9.06 -13.70
C ASP A 125 5.07 -7.71 -14.03
N LEU A 126 3.73 -7.66 -14.06
CA LEU A 126 2.99 -6.43 -14.32
C LEU A 126 3.16 -5.42 -13.17
N LEU A 127 3.09 -5.88 -11.93
CA LEU A 127 3.34 -5.06 -10.74
C LEU A 127 4.79 -4.56 -10.69
N GLN A 128 5.75 -5.39 -11.10
CA GLN A 128 7.16 -5.02 -11.17
C GLN A 128 7.40 -3.86 -12.14
N LYS A 129 6.73 -3.88 -13.31
CA LYS A 129 6.87 -2.87 -14.36
C LYS A 129 6.13 -1.57 -14.02
N ASN A 130 4.89 -1.67 -13.55
CA ASN A 130 3.97 -0.53 -13.47
C ASN A 130 3.66 -0.07 -12.04
N GLY A 131 3.89 -0.93 -11.05
CA GLY A 131 3.48 -0.73 -9.67
C GLY A 131 4.45 0.08 -8.82
N ARG A 132 5.58 0.54 -9.37
CA ARG A 132 6.59 1.28 -8.60
C ARG A 132 6.00 2.53 -7.93
N LYS A 133 6.38 2.74 -6.67
CA LYS A 133 6.03 3.95 -5.92
C LYS A 133 6.80 5.15 -6.46
N SER A 134 6.07 6.22 -6.72
CA SER A 134 6.66 7.51 -7.07
C SER A 134 7.29 8.12 -5.82
N HIS A 135 8.52 8.57 -5.93
CA HIS A 135 9.18 9.35 -4.90
C HIS A 135 8.95 10.85 -5.18
N ARG A 136 8.62 11.62 -4.14
CA ARG A 136 8.42 13.07 -4.25
C ARG A 136 9.62 13.76 -3.62
N TYR A 137 10.09 14.82 -4.27
CA TYR A 137 11.21 15.63 -3.77
C TYR A 137 11.01 15.99 -2.29
N GLU A 138 12.07 15.78 -1.49
CA GLU A 138 12.13 16.02 -0.04
C GLU A 138 11.13 15.24 0.84
N LYS A 139 10.35 14.30 0.29
CA LYS A 139 9.41 13.49 1.09
C LYS A 139 9.96 12.09 1.29
N LYS A 140 10.20 11.74 2.56
CA LYS A 140 10.56 10.37 2.98
C LYS A 140 9.39 9.42 2.72
N THR A 141 9.67 8.25 2.15
CA THR A 141 8.71 7.15 2.07
C THR A 141 8.70 6.35 3.38
N ILE A 142 7.81 5.36 3.47
CA ILE A 142 7.78 4.42 4.59
C ILE A 142 9.12 3.69 4.69
N PHE A 143 9.69 3.30 3.55
CA PHE A 143 10.95 2.58 3.52
C PHE A 143 12.11 3.48 3.95
N ASP A 144 12.07 4.76 3.60
CA ASP A 144 13.06 5.75 4.08
C ASP A 144 13.00 5.93 5.60
N ILE A 145 11.79 6.03 6.18
CA ILE A 145 11.58 6.20 7.63
C ILE A 145 11.97 4.92 8.39
N MET A 146 11.65 3.76 7.84
CA MET A 146 11.93 2.46 8.47
C MET A 146 13.36 1.94 8.20
N GLY A 147 14.20 2.70 7.49
CA GLY A 147 15.58 2.31 7.17
C GLY A 147 15.70 1.08 6.27
N VAL A 148 14.69 0.79 5.46
CA VAL A 148 14.68 -0.36 4.54
C VAL A 148 15.57 -0.05 3.34
N VAL A 149 16.46 -0.97 2.95
CA VAL A 149 17.33 -0.80 1.78
C VAL A 149 16.57 -1.13 0.49
N TYR A 150 16.46 -0.17 -0.43
CA TYR A 150 15.79 -0.32 -1.72
C TYR A 150 16.43 0.54 -2.83
N GLU A 151 16.20 0.19 -4.11
CA GLU A 151 16.64 0.90 -5.30
C GLU A 151 15.90 2.24 -5.47
N TYR A 152 16.63 3.32 -5.22
CA TYR A 152 16.21 4.69 -5.49
C TYR A 152 16.60 5.11 -6.91
N ASN A 153 15.64 5.41 -7.78
CA ASN A 153 15.91 6.11 -9.06
C ASN A 153 15.77 7.61 -8.84
N GLY A 154 16.68 8.20 -8.08
CA GLY A 154 16.98 9.61 -8.23
C GLY A 154 18.37 9.71 -8.81
N PHE A 155 18.45 10.25 -10.02
CA PHE A 155 19.66 10.87 -10.55
C PHE A 155 20.38 11.60 -9.42
N GLY A 156 21.61 11.16 -9.12
CA GLY A 156 22.64 11.89 -8.40
C GLY A 156 22.27 12.52 -7.06
N LYS A 157 23.17 12.39 -6.09
CA LYS A 157 23.41 13.51 -5.18
C LYS A 157 23.58 14.77 -6.05
N GLN A 158 22.57 15.64 -6.12
CA GLN A 158 22.85 17.04 -6.42
C GLN A 158 23.68 17.51 -5.22
N LYS A 159 25.00 17.56 -5.43
CA LYS A 159 25.91 18.26 -4.55
C LYS A 159 25.25 19.62 -4.28
N LYS A 160 25.01 19.94 -3.02
CA LYS A 160 24.77 21.32 -2.59
C LYS A 160 25.89 22.15 -3.24
N ALA A 161 25.53 22.99 -4.20
CA ALA A 161 26.43 24.04 -4.64
C ALA A 161 26.57 24.99 -3.45
N ALA A 162 27.83 25.23 -3.07
CA ALA A 162 28.22 26.25 -2.11
C ALA A 162 27.86 27.64 -2.63
#